data_AF-A0A7V9NW32-F1
#
_entry.id   AF-A0A7V9NW32-F1
#
_cell.length_a   1.000
_cell.length_b   1.000
_cell.length_c   1.000
_cell.angle_alpha   90.00
_cell.angle_beta   90.00
_cell.angle_gamma   90.00
#
_symmetry.space_group_name_H-M   'P 1'
#
loop_
_entity.id
_entity.type
_entity.pdbx_description
1 polymer ?
#
loop_
_entity_poly.entity_id
_entity_poly.type
_entity_poly.pdbx_seq_one_letter_code
_entity_poly.pdbx_strand_id
1 'polypeptide(L)' 'RNQILDHVWQYDFGGHATVVETYISYLRKKIDKLGPPLIQTVRGVGYSLRPAA' A
#
# COMPACT_ATOMS: atom_id res chain seq x y z
N ARG A 1 1.81 -5.98 6.35
CA ARG A 1 0.52 -5.22 6.33
C ARG A 1 0.32 -4.41 7.62
N ASN A 2 0.46 -5.01 8.81
CA ASN A 2 0.19 -4.36 10.10
C ASN A 2 1.00 -3.07 10.33
N GLN A 3 2.29 -3.05 9.97
CA GLN A 3 3.12 -1.84 10.08
C GLN A 3 2.54 -0.60 9.38
N ILE A 4 1.93 -0.76 8.21
CA ILE A 4 1.35 0.39 7.48
C ILE A 4 0.11 0.92 8.22
N LEU A 5 -0.67 0.03 8.84
CA LEU A 5 -1.83 0.44 9.63
C LEU A 5 -1.41 1.17 10.91
N ASP A 6 -0.45 0.59 11.64
CA ASP A 6 -0.01 1.12 12.92
C ASP A 6 0.60 2.51 12.77
N HIS A 7 1.44 2.71 11.75
CA HIS A 7 2.18 3.96 11.55
C HIS A 7 1.41 5.06 10.82
N VAL A 8 0.49 4.72 9.92
CA VAL A 8 -0.24 5.72 9.10
C VAL A 8 -1.62 6.02 9.68
N TRP A 9 -2.26 5.01 10.30
CA TRP A 9 -3.63 5.13 10.78
C TRP A 9 -3.78 5.15 12.30
N GLN A 10 -2.68 5.04 13.09
CA GLN A 10 -2.66 5.06 14.56
C GLN A 10 -3.80 4.25 15.17
N TYR A 11 -3.55 2.95 15.35
CA TYR A 11 -4.49 1.84 15.62
C TYR A 11 -5.59 2.11 16.68
N ASP A 12 -6.59 2.91 16.33
CA ASP A 12 -7.94 2.95 16.92
C ASP A 12 -9.01 2.71 15.82
N PHE A 13 -8.55 2.37 14.62
CA PHE A 13 -9.40 2.16 13.46
C PHE A 13 -9.99 0.74 13.51
N GLY A 14 -11.19 0.62 14.10
CA GLY A 14 -12.05 -0.59 14.04
C GLY A 14 -12.55 -0.94 12.62
N GLY A 15 -11.82 -0.54 11.58
CA GLY A 15 -12.20 -0.67 10.19
C GLY A 15 -11.59 -1.89 9.49
N HIS A 16 -12.32 -2.34 8.46
CA HIS A 16 -12.03 -3.55 7.70
C HIS A 16 -10.60 -3.64 7.18
N ALA A 17 -10.10 -4.89 7.14
CA ALA A 17 -8.76 -5.21 6.69
C ALA A 17 -8.42 -4.76 5.24
N THR A 18 -9.40 -4.28 4.50
CA THR A 18 -9.29 -3.88 3.10
C THR A 18 -8.87 -2.42 2.91
N VAL A 19 -8.83 -1.57 3.96
CA VAL A 19 -8.49 -0.14 3.81
C VAL A 19 -7.12 0.07 3.16
N VAL A 20 -6.11 -0.71 3.55
CA VAL A 20 -4.76 -0.64 2.96
C VAL A 20 -4.79 -0.97 1.47
N GLU A 21 -5.57 -1.97 1.06
CA GLU A 21 -5.68 -2.41 -0.34
C GLU A 21 -6.32 -1.33 -1.21
N THR A 22 -7.37 -0.67 -0.71
CA THR A 22 -8.03 0.45 -1.38
C THR A 22 -7.07 1.61 -1.59
N TYR A 23 -6.34 2.02 -0.54
CA TYR A 23 -5.41 3.14 -0.64
C TYR A 23 -4.19 2.82 -1.52
N ILE A 24 -3.66 1.60 -1.45
CA ILE A 24 -2.60 1.16 -2.38
C ILE A 24 -3.08 1.22 -3.83
N SER A 25 -4.33 0.83 -4.09
CA SER A 25 -4.92 0.90 -5.43
C SER A 25 -5.05 2.35 -5.92
N TYR A 26 -5.42 3.27 -5.03
CA TYR A 26 -5.48 4.71 -5.34
C TYR A 26 -4.10 5.32 -5.58
N LEU A 27 -3.11 4.94 -4.77
CA LEU A 27 -1.72 5.39 -4.92
C LEU A 27 -1.16 4.96 -6.28
N ARG A 28 -1.28 3.67 -6.64
CA ARG A 28 -0.87 3.15 -7.96
C ARG A 28 -1.49 3.94 -9.11
N LYS A 29 -2.80 4.17 -9.08
CA LYS A 29 -3.50 4.98 -10.10
C LYS A 29 -2.96 6.41 -10.26
N LYS A 30 -2.38 6.98 -9.20
CA LYS A 30 -1.79 8.33 -9.22
C LYS A 30 -0.33 8.31 -9.66
N ILE A 31 0.49 7.39 -9.14
CA ILE A 31 1.95 7.40 -9.33
C ILE A 31 2.41 6.60 -10.54
N ASP A 32 1.69 5.54 -10.94
CA ASP A 32 2.08 4.71 -12.09
C ASP A 32 1.92 5.47 -13.42
N LYS A 33 1.24 6.63 -13.40
CA LYS A 33 1.19 7.56 -14.55
C LYS A 33 2.46 8.40 -14.70
N LEU A 34 3.28 8.49 -13.65
CA LEU A 34 4.47 9.35 -13.60
C LEU A 34 5.74 8.60 -14.02
N GLY A 35 5.67 7.29 -14.23
CA GLY A 35 6.83 6.47 -14.54
C GLY A 35 6.58 4.98 -14.32
N PRO A 36 7.63 4.16 -14.30
CA PRO A 36 7.51 2.72 -14.06
C PRO A 36 6.86 2.45 -12.70
N PRO A 37 6.12 1.33 -12.57
CA PRO A 37 5.39 1.02 -11.35
C PRO A 37 6.33 0.88 -10.16
N LEU A 38 6.09 1.66 -9.11
CA LEU A 38 6.95 1.73 -7.92
C LEU A 38 6.46 0.86 -6.77
N ILE A 39 5.15 0.53 -6.72
CA ILE A 39 4.58 -0.25 -5.61
C ILE A 39 4.44 -1.72 -6.01
N GLN A 40 5.22 -2.59 -5.39
CA GLN A 40 5.16 -4.03 -5.56
C GLN A 40 4.36 -4.72 -4.46
N THR A 41 3.53 -5.70 -4.82
CA THR A 41 2.81 -6.56 -3.87
C THR A 41 3.63 -7.82 -3.60
N VAL A 42 4.01 -8.04 -2.34
CA VAL A 42 4.66 -9.27 -1.88
C VAL A 42 3.62 -10.11 -1.17
N ARG A 43 3.15 -11.18 -1.85
CA ARG A 43 2.11 -12.09 -1.31
C ARG A 43 2.52 -12.62 0.06
N GLY A 44 1.60 -12.58 1.02
CA GLY A 44 1.83 -13.04 2.40
C GLY A 44 2.61 -12.08 3.30
N VAL A 45 3.19 -10.99 2.76
CA VAL A 45 4.04 -10.06 3.53
C VAL A 45 3.46 -8.64 3.55
N GLY A 46 3.15 -8.08 2.38
CA GLY A 46 2.62 -6.72 2.24
C GLY A 46 3.04 -6.03 0.95
N TYR A 47 3.46 -4.76 1.08
CA TYR A 47 3.81 -3.90 -0.05
C TYR A 47 5.24 -3.37 0.11
N SER A 48 5.93 -3.19 -1.01
CA SER A 48 7.29 -2.64 -1.06
C SER A 48 7.35 -1.54 -2.12
N LEU A 49 8.02 -0.43 -1.80
CA LEU A 49 8.26 0.66 -2.74
C LEU A 49 9.66 0.48 -3.35
N ARG A 50 9.73 -0.03 -4.58
CA ARG A 50 10.97 -0.22 -5.33
C ARG A 50 10.70 -0.03 -6.83
N PRO A 51 11.61 0.58 -7.60
CA PRO A 51 11.51 0.58 -9.05
C PRO A 51 11.37 -0.86 -9.56
N ALA A 52 10.44 -1.09 -10.49
CA ALA A 52 10.48 -2.32 -11.28
C ALA A 52 11.82 -2.35 -12.03
N ALA A 53 12.66 -3.33 -11.68
CA ALA A 53 13.93 -3.58 -12.34
C ALA A 53 13.70 -4.04 -13.79
#